data_AF-A0A3A5AP24-F1
#
_entry.id   AF-A0A3A5AP24-F1
#
_cell.length_a   1.000
_cell.length_b   1.000
_cell.length_c   1.000
_cell.angle_alpha   90.00
_cell.angle_beta   90.00
_cell.angle_gamma   90.00
#
_symmetry.space_group_name_H-M   'P 1'
#
loop_
_entity.id
_entity.type
_entity.pdbx_description
1 polymer ?
#
loop_
_entity_poly.entity_id
_entity_poly.type
_entity_poly.pdbx_seq_one_letter_code
_entity_poly.pdbx_strand_id
1 'polypeptide(L)'
;MPNHSKDQKLGIIEEMKNHLTNPKTVDNILMTIGVIDVEFERVDRTYLIDSDKVALTVIVRNKAKECLEKAILYFKHGRADYQQLVDVSVGIGSDCDYKIALFDGRQNPNDNQLCEKCYECEKAFVDAMSVRYVPCYLVKVSRKKDLEGNSFYEPKLFKGYNPELINPDQKPFSKTDFERMEFWVSYYDNGVSNPCIYSTDHESWAPDTQSSFNLKCGIRLLLEWGETGLDVVFEADDEEGVEALDWAYENNWSALGNLFKSRNIKLDKITDAESRIIIRMWNNPYRDFVLSDRDGKEKFAGDFVALERQSVEWLDSILSEYLSIRNGNASNDKEL
;
A
#
# COMPACT_ATOMS: atom_id res chain seq x y z
N MET A 1 -34.12 -22.87 -2.22
CA MET A 1 -34.17 -21.79 -1.21
C MET A 1 -34.01 -20.46 -1.93
N PRO A 2 -34.93 -19.48 -1.76
CA PRO A 2 -34.91 -18.26 -2.56
C PRO A 2 -33.76 -17.34 -2.15
N ASN A 3 -33.19 -16.66 -3.14
CA ASN A 3 -32.01 -15.78 -3.11
C ASN A 3 -32.24 -14.45 -2.32
N HIS A 4 -32.79 -14.51 -1.11
CA HIS A 4 -33.16 -13.33 -0.32
C HIS A 4 -31.99 -12.39 0.05
N SER A 5 -30.72 -12.83 -0.06
CA SER A 5 -29.57 -12.01 0.35
C SER A 5 -29.08 -11.04 -0.71
N LYS A 6 -29.29 -11.30 -2.02
CA LYS A 6 -28.81 -10.40 -3.08
C LYS A 6 -29.73 -9.18 -3.27
N ASP A 7 -31.04 -9.39 -3.25
CA ASP A 7 -32.03 -8.32 -3.43
C ASP A 7 -32.05 -7.35 -2.23
N GLN A 8 -31.80 -7.83 -1.01
CA GLN A 8 -31.68 -6.98 0.17
C GLN A 8 -30.39 -6.13 0.17
N LYS A 9 -29.27 -6.66 -0.34
CA LYS A 9 -27.99 -5.92 -0.44
C LYS A 9 -28.06 -4.77 -1.45
N LEU A 10 -28.61 -5.02 -2.63
CA LEU A 10 -28.87 -3.99 -3.65
C LEU A 10 -29.79 -2.88 -3.09
N GLY A 11 -30.77 -3.26 -2.27
CA GLY A 11 -31.65 -2.32 -1.58
C GLY A 11 -30.91 -1.38 -0.62
N ILE A 12 -29.95 -1.88 0.17
CA ILE A 12 -29.19 -1.06 1.13
C ILE A 12 -28.26 -0.08 0.42
N ILE A 13 -27.58 -0.51 -0.64
CA ILE A 13 -26.65 0.36 -1.37
C ILE A 13 -27.41 1.46 -2.13
N GLU A 14 -28.54 1.14 -2.76
CA GLU A 14 -29.36 2.16 -3.41
C GLU A 14 -30.03 3.10 -2.37
N GLU A 15 -30.47 2.57 -1.23
CA GLU A 15 -30.96 3.38 -0.10
C GLU A 15 -29.87 4.36 0.37
N MET A 16 -28.64 3.87 0.62
CA MET A 16 -27.54 4.71 1.05
C MET A 16 -27.16 5.75 0.02
N LYS A 17 -27.09 5.38 -1.27
CA LYS A 17 -26.82 6.33 -2.36
C LYS A 17 -27.82 7.48 -2.38
N ASN A 18 -29.11 7.18 -2.18
CA ASN A 18 -30.15 8.22 -2.06
C ASN A 18 -30.01 9.07 -0.79
N HIS A 19 -29.50 8.51 0.30
CA HIS A 19 -29.20 9.28 1.50
C HIS A 19 -27.98 10.19 1.32
N LEU A 20 -26.93 9.72 0.65
CA LEU A 20 -25.69 10.48 0.41
C LEU A 20 -25.83 11.56 -0.66
N THR A 21 -26.95 11.61 -1.40
CA THR A 21 -27.30 12.72 -2.29
C THR A 21 -28.18 13.77 -1.60
N ASN A 22 -28.63 13.52 -0.36
CA ASN A 22 -29.46 14.45 0.40
C ASN A 22 -28.57 15.47 1.13
N PRO A 23 -28.75 16.80 0.90
CA PRO A 23 -27.94 17.84 1.52
C PRO A 23 -27.84 17.71 3.04
N LYS A 24 -28.97 17.46 3.72
CA LYS A 24 -29.00 17.34 5.18
C LYS A 24 -28.16 16.18 5.70
N THR A 25 -28.14 15.05 4.98
CA THR A 25 -27.32 13.90 5.37
C THR A 25 -25.84 14.25 5.23
N VAL A 26 -25.44 14.88 4.12
CA VAL A 26 -24.06 15.26 3.86
C VAL A 26 -23.59 16.29 4.90
N ASP A 27 -24.38 17.32 5.15
CA ASP A 27 -24.09 18.33 6.16
C ASP A 27 -23.92 17.69 7.55
N ASN A 28 -24.81 16.77 7.94
CA ASN A 28 -24.69 16.05 9.21
C ASN A 28 -23.40 15.22 9.32
N ILE A 29 -22.98 14.57 8.23
CA ILE A 29 -21.72 13.81 8.18
C ILE A 29 -20.52 14.75 8.34
N LEU A 30 -20.52 15.90 7.64
CA LEU A 30 -19.45 16.90 7.72
C LEU A 30 -19.37 17.53 9.12
N MET A 31 -20.51 17.88 9.72
CA MET A 31 -20.57 18.36 11.10
C MET A 31 -20.01 17.32 12.09
N THR A 32 -20.26 16.02 11.84
CA THR A 32 -19.77 14.92 12.70
C THR A 32 -18.24 14.84 12.73
N ILE A 33 -17.57 15.25 11.65
CA ILE A 33 -16.11 15.30 11.59
C ILE A 33 -15.53 16.66 11.99
N GLY A 34 -16.36 17.56 12.54
CA GLY A 34 -15.95 18.89 12.99
C GLY A 34 -15.82 19.94 11.88
N VAL A 35 -16.30 19.63 10.67
CA VAL A 35 -16.33 20.60 9.57
C VAL A 35 -17.62 21.39 9.67
N ILE A 36 -17.49 22.62 10.17
CA ILE A 36 -18.58 23.58 10.39
C ILE A 36 -18.53 24.62 9.27
N ASP A 37 -19.65 25.28 8.97
CA ASP A 37 -19.77 26.32 7.95
C ASP A 37 -19.56 25.86 6.50
N VAL A 38 -19.80 24.57 6.25
CA VAL A 38 -19.91 24.02 4.89
C VAL A 38 -21.37 23.77 4.52
N GLU A 39 -21.69 23.93 3.24
CA GLU A 39 -22.99 23.61 2.68
C GLU A 39 -22.82 22.72 1.45
N PHE A 40 -23.59 21.64 1.40
CA PHE A 40 -23.65 20.78 0.22
C PHE A 40 -24.16 21.57 -1.01
N GLU A 41 -23.40 21.53 -2.10
CA GLU A 41 -23.79 22.17 -3.36
C GLU A 41 -24.35 21.15 -4.35
N ARG A 42 -23.57 20.08 -4.62
CA ARG A 42 -23.94 19.05 -5.59
C ARG A 42 -23.12 17.78 -5.42
N VAL A 43 -23.65 16.68 -5.98
CA VAL A 43 -22.84 15.49 -6.28
C VAL A 43 -21.99 15.78 -7.52
N ASP A 44 -20.69 15.48 -7.43
CA ASP A 44 -19.76 15.54 -8.54
C ASP A 44 -19.72 14.20 -9.29
N ARG A 45 -19.46 13.09 -8.57
CA ARG A 45 -19.42 11.73 -9.14
C ARG A 45 -19.98 10.69 -8.19
N THR A 46 -20.43 9.58 -8.76
CA THR A 46 -20.86 8.38 -8.03
C THR A 46 -20.12 7.17 -8.58
N TYR A 47 -19.61 6.33 -7.68
CA TYR A 47 -18.84 5.14 -7.95
C TYR A 47 -19.59 3.94 -7.37
N LEU A 48 -20.10 3.07 -8.23
CA LEU A 48 -20.62 1.77 -7.84
C LEU A 48 -19.46 0.79 -7.85
N ILE A 49 -18.98 0.43 -6.66
CA ILE A 49 -17.73 -0.33 -6.51
C ILE A 49 -18.03 -1.82 -6.43
N ASP A 50 -18.97 -2.20 -5.55
CA ASP A 50 -19.43 -3.57 -5.39
C ASP A 50 -20.87 -3.58 -4.86
N SER A 51 -21.46 -4.77 -4.74
CA SER A 51 -22.76 -5.08 -4.17
C SER A 51 -22.98 -4.59 -2.73
N ASP A 52 -21.91 -4.22 -2.01
CA ASP A 52 -21.93 -3.69 -0.65
C ASP A 52 -21.12 -2.39 -0.48
N LYS A 53 -20.66 -1.76 -1.57
CA LYS A 53 -19.84 -0.55 -1.54
C LYS A 53 -20.30 0.49 -2.55
N VAL A 54 -20.42 1.74 -2.09
CA VAL A 54 -20.70 2.90 -2.93
C VAL A 54 -19.90 4.09 -2.46
N ALA A 55 -19.32 4.84 -3.40
CA ALA A 55 -18.63 6.09 -3.09
C ALA A 55 -19.21 7.25 -3.89
N LEU A 56 -19.27 8.43 -3.26
CA LEU A 56 -19.70 9.65 -3.91
C LEU A 56 -18.66 10.74 -3.66
N THR A 57 -18.23 11.44 -4.71
CA THR A 57 -17.59 12.75 -4.53
C THR A 57 -18.66 13.82 -4.57
N VAL A 58 -18.61 14.73 -3.61
CA VAL A 58 -19.54 15.86 -3.48
C VAL A 58 -18.75 17.16 -3.44
N ILE A 59 -19.33 18.21 -4.00
CA ILE A 59 -18.83 19.57 -3.88
C ILE A 59 -19.56 20.25 -2.74
N VAL A 60 -18.80 20.89 -1.86
CA VAL A 60 -19.31 21.66 -0.75
C VAL A 60 -18.79 23.09 -0.85
N ARG A 61 -19.60 24.05 -0.43
CA ARG A 61 -19.19 25.45 -0.30
C ARG A 61 -18.74 25.71 1.13
N ASN A 62 -17.48 26.06 1.29
CA ASN A 62 -16.96 26.57 2.56
C ASN A 62 -17.31 28.04 2.69
N LYS A 63 -18.25 28.37 3.58
CA LYS A 63 -18.74 29.73 3.78
C LYS A 63 -17.68 30.63 4.43
N ALA A 64 -16.84 30.06 5.30
CA ALA A 64 -15.80 30.81 5.99
C ALA A 64 -14.65 31.21 5.07
N LYS A 65 -14.27 30.32 4.13
CA LYS A 65 -13.18 30.56 3.16
C LYS A 65 -13.67 31.13 1.81
N GLU A 66 -14.98 31.21 1.61
CA GLU A 66 -15.63 31.60 0.35
C GLU A 66 -15.15 30.77 -0.87
N CYS A 67 -14.86 29.48 -0.67
CA CYS A 67 -14.37 28.59 -1.73
C CYS A 67 -15.21 27.32 -1.86
N LEU A 68 -15.01 26.60 -2.96
CA LEU A 68 -15.53 25.25 -3.16
C LEU A 68 -14.47 24.25 -2.74
N GLU A 69 -14.87 23.27 -1.95
CA GLU A 69 -14.06 22.14 -1.51
C GLU A 69 -14.75 20.83 -1.94
N LYS A 70 -14.00 19.74 -1.96
CA LYS A 70 -14.46 18.44 -2.43
C LYS A 70 -14.39 17.42 -1.29
N ALA A 71 -15.46 16.64 -1.10
CA ALA A 71 -15.48 15.55 -0.14
C ALA A 71 -15.73 14.21 -0.84
N ILE A 72 -15.05 13.15 -0.38
CA ILE A 72 -15.37 11.77 -0.72
C ILE A 72 -16.16 11.15 0.43
N LEU A 73 -17.34 10.60 0.12
CA LEU A 73 -18.20 9.84 1.01
C LEU A 73 -18.21 8.39 0.53
N TYR A 74 -17.41 7.53 1.13
CA TYR A 74 -17.33 6.12 0.75
C TYR A 74 -18.07 5.27 1.77
N PHE A 75 -19.22 4.70 1.40
CA PHE A 75 -19.95 3.78 2.24
C PHE A 75 -19.67 2.32 1.93
N LYS A 76 -19.52 1.53 3.00
CA LYS A 76 -19.53 0.07 2.99
C LYS A 76 -20.61 -0.47 3.92
N HIS A 77 -21.45 -1.36 3.43
CA HIS A 77 -22.36 -2.14 4.27
C HIS A 77 -21.55 -3.19 5.04
N GLY A 78 -21.74 -3.27 6.35
CA GLY A 78 -20.98 -4.13 7.23
C GLY A 78 -19.85 -3.41 7.94
N ARG A 79 -18.74 -4.11 8.17
CA ARG A 79 -17.54 -3.53 8.80
C ARG A 79 -16.82 -2.60 7.82
N ALA A 80 -16.10 -1.60 8.33
CA ALA A 80 -15.12 -0.90 7.51
C ALA A 80 -14.07 -1.90 7.01
N ASP A 81 -13.44 -1.60 5.88
CA ASP A 81 -12.30 -2.40 5.42
C ASP A 81 -11.15 -1.55 4.89
N TYR A 82 -10.03 -2.22 4.70
CA TYR A 82 -8.79 -1.62 4.26
C TYR A 82 -8.93 -0.92 2.90
N GLN A 83 -9.49 -1.62 1.90
CA GLN A 83 -9.61 -1.09 0.55
C GLN A 83 -10.41 0.21 0.54
N GLN A 84 -11.48 0.29 1.34
CA GLN A 84 -12.24 1.53 1.51
C GLN A 84 -11.37 2.68 2.02
N LEU A 85 -10.51 2.46 3.01
CA LEU A 85 -9.63 3.51 3.56
C LEU A 85 -8.55 3.93 2.56
N VAL A 86 -7.97 2.99 1.81
CA VAL A 86 -7.02 3.28 0.73
C VAL A 86 -7.69 4.10 -0.36
N ASP A 87 -8.87 3.69 -0.81
CA ASP A 87 -9.61 4.39 -1.85
C ASP A 87 -9.95 5.82 -1.43
N VAL A 88 -10.32 6.04 -0.16
CA VAL A 88 -10.65 7.36 0.39
C VAL A 88 -9.40 8.24 0.56
N SER A 89 -8.25 7.67 0.94
CA SER A 89 -7.05 8.44 1.29
C SER A 89 -6.15 8.73 0.09
N VAL A 90 -5.80 7.71 -0.70
CA VAL A 90 -4.80 7.78 -1.77
C VAL A 90 -5.33 7.28 -3.12
N GLY A 91 -6.53 6.72 -3.16
CA GLY A 91 -7.20 6.28 -4.38
C GLY A 91 -8.18 7.32 -4.95
N ILE A 92 -9.45 6.93 -5.06
CA ILE A 92 -10.57 7.73 -5.60
C ILE A 92 -10.68 9.10 -4.92
N GLY A 93 -10.43 9.16 -3.61
CA GLY A 93 -10.54 10.35 -2.78
C GLY A 93 -9.26 11.16 -2.62
N SER A 94 -8.17 10.80 -3.31
CA SER A 94 -6.87 11.46 -3.17
C SER A 94 -6.94 12.97 -3.36
N ASP A 95 -7.74 13.43 -4.35
CA ASP A 95 -7.95 14.83 -4.70
C ASP A 95 -9.03 15.55 -3.87
N CYS A 96 -9.63 14.88 -2.89
CA CYS A 96 -10.68 15.46 -2.04
C CYS A 96 -10.09 16.10 -0.78
N ASP A 97 -10.60 17.26 -0.39
CA ASP A 97 -10.26 17.96 0.85
C ASP A 97 -10.71 17.19 2.09
N TYR A 98 -11.88 16.55 2.01
CA TYR A 98 -12.45 15.75 3.09
C TYR A 98 -12.54 14.28 2.70
N LYS A 99 -11.88 13.41 3.48
CA LYS A 99 -11.73 11.99 3.16
C LYS A 99 -12.49 11.12 4.16
N ILE A 100 -13.72 10.71 3.83
CA ILE A 100 -14.67 10.12 4.79
C ILE A 100 -15.04 8.67 4.40
N ALA A 101 -14.63 7.72 5.22
CA ALA A 101 -15.06 6.32 5.17
C ALA A 101 -16.25 6.09 6.10
N LEU A 102 -17.35 5.59 5.54
CA LEU A 102 -18.63 5.35 6.20
C LEU A 102 -18.90 3.84 6.28
N PHE A 103 -19.35 3.35 7.43
CA PHE A 103 -19.72 1.94 7.61
C PHE A 103 -20.86 1.79 8.61
N ASP A 104 -21.67 0.74 8.51
CA ASP A 104 -22.81 0.54 9.44
C ASP A 104 -22.55 -0.48 10.56
N GLY A 105 -21.46 -1.23 10.45
CA GLY A 105 -21.04 -2.26 11.41
C GLY A 105 -22.01 -3.42 11.54
N ARG A 106 -22.92 -3.62 10.58
CA ARG A 106 -23.83 -4.76 10.55
C ARG A 106 -23.10 -6.02 10.09
N GLN A 107 -23.71 -7.18 10.23
CA GLN A 107 -23.12 -8.41 9.71
C GLN A 107 -23.28 -8.46 8.19
N ASN A 108 -22.17 -8.48 7.45
CA ASN A 108 -22.18 -8.70 6.02
C ASN A 108 -21.44 -10.01 5.69
N PRO A 109 -22.03 -10.93 4.90
CA PRO A 109 -21.35 -12.15 4.45
C PRO A 109 -20.05 -11.93 3.67
N ASN A 110 -19.86 -10.75 3.10
CA ASN A 110 -18.65 -10.35 2.38
C ASN A 110 -17.57 -9.80 3.34
N ASP A 111 -17.91 -9.55 4.60
CA ASP A 111 -16.88 -9.30 5.60
C ASP A 111 -16.14 -10.62 5.79
N ASN A 112 -14.90 -10.69 5.32
CA ASN A 112 -13.99 -11.79 5.64
C ASN A 112 -14.08 -12.03 7.17
N GLN A 113 -14.03 -13.30 7.62
CA GLN A 113 -14.10 -13.70 9.05
C GLN A 113 -12.83 -13.26 9.82
N LEU A 114 -12.48 -11.99 9.69
CA LEU A 114 -11.37 -11.35 10.31
C LEU A 114 -11.71 -11.12 11.78
N CYS A 115 -10.76 -11.54 12.62
CA CYS A 115 -10.71 -11.42 14.07
C CYS A 115 -11.19 -10.03 14.56
N GLU A 116 -11.84 -9.95 15.72
CA GLU A 116 -12.26 -8.68 16.34
C GLU A 116 -11.13 -7.65 16.50
N LYS A 117 -9.86 -8.11 16.53
CA LYS A 117 -8.67 -7.24 16.54
C LYS A 117 -8.53 -6.36 15.28
N CYS A 118 -9.29 -6.61 14.22
CA CYS A 118 -9.17 -5.85 12.98
C CYS A 118 -9.65 -4.39 13.09
N TYR A 119 -10.58 -4.06 14.01
CA TYR A 119 -11.01 -2.66 14.22
C TYR A 119 -9.87 -1.73 14.65
N GLU A 120 -8.86 -2.26 15.32
CA GLU A 120 -7.69 -1.46 15.69
C GLU A 120 -6.88 -1.08 14.45
N CYS A 121 -6.96 -1.87 13.38
CA CYS A 121 -6.21 -1.65 12.16
C CYS A 121 -6.76 -0.49 11.33
N GLU A 122 -8.10 -0.38 11.18
CA GLU A 122 -8.69 0.78 10.51
C GLU A 122 -8.47 2.08 11.30
N LYS A 123 -8.49 2.02 12.64
CA LYS A 123 -8.20 3.19 13.47
C LYS A 123 -6.74 3.62 13.35
N ALA A 124 -5.83 2.66 13.42
CA ALA A 124 -4.41 2.89 13.27
C ALA A 124 -4.03 3.38 11.87
N PHE A 125 -4.76 2.96 10.82
CA PHE A 125 -4.64 3.56 9.49
C PHE A 125 -4.94 5.06 9.53
N VAL A 126 -6.03 5.47 10.19
CA VAL A 126 -6.38 6.90 10.32
C VAL A 126 -5.31 7.68 11.10
N ASP A 127 -4.71 7.08 12.13
CA ASP A 127 -3.58 7.69 12.85
C ASP A 127 -2.35 7.83 11.95
N ALA A 128 -1.98 6.79 11.20
CA ALA A 128 -0.86 6.85 10.26
C ALA A 128 -1.06 7.89 9.14
N MET A 129 -2.29 8.05 8.65
CA MET A 129 -2.65 9.15 7.74
C MET A 129 -2.50 10.52 8.42
N SER A 130 -2.84 10.61 9.71
CA SER A 130 -2.74 11.86 10.48
C SER A 130 -1.29 12.33 10.63
N VAL A 131 -0.35 11.40 10.88
CA VAL A 131 1.10 11.68 10.94
C VAL A 131 1.59 12.40 9.69
N ARG A 132 0.99 12.11 8.53
CA ARG A 132 1.36 12.63 7.20
C ARG A 132 0.44 13.71 6.68
N TYR A 133 -0.33 14.35 7.54
CA TYR A 133 -1.22 15.46 7.17
C TYR A 133 -2.31 15.07 6.14
N VAL A 134 -2.76 13.81 6.15
CA VAL A 134 -3.87 13.33 5.32
C VAL A 134 -5.14 13.25 6.19
N PRO A 135 -6.09 14.19 6.05
CA PRO A 135 -7.27 14.26 6.93
C PRO A 135 -8.31 13.19 6.56
N CYS A 136 -8.13 12.00 7.12
CA CYS A 136 -9.02 10.85 6.94
C CYS A 136 -9.94 10.67 8.16
N TYR A 137 -11.19 10.29 7.92
CA TYR A 137 -12.21 10.11 8.95
C TYR A 137 -12.94 8.80 8.76
N LEU A 138 -13.08 8.06 9.84
CA LEU A 138 -13.85 6.83 9.92
C LEU A 138 -15.11 7.09 10.73
N VAL A 139 -16.26 6.99 10.05
CA VAL A 139 -17.57 7.38 10.59
C VAL A 139 -18.50 6.18 10.54
N LYS A 140 -19.06 5.83 11.70
CA LYS A 140 -20.09 4.79 11.78
C LYS A 140 -21.44 5.41 11.54
N VAL A 141 -22.23 4.85 10.63
CA VAL A 141 -23.61 5.28 10.35
C VAL A 141 -24.61 4.25 10.86
N SER A 142 -25.57 4.69 11.66
CA SER A 142 -26.61 3.82 12.21
C SER A 142 -27.95 4.16 11.59
N ARG A 143 -28.59 3.20 10.92
CA ARG A 143 -29.96 3.37 10.42
C ARG A 143 -30.93 3.51 11.59
N LYS A 144 -31.63 4.64 11.63
CA LYS A 144 -32.69 4.99 12.59
C LYS A 144 -33.99 5.28 11.85
N LYS A 145 -35.07 5.43 12.60
CA LYS A 145 -36.35 5.94 12.11
C LYS A 145 -36.69 7.21 12.86
N ASP A 146 -37.21 8.20 12.15
CA ASP A 146 -37.78 9.40 12.76
C ASP A 146 -39.17 9.11 13.36
N LEU A 147 -39.80 10.15 13.93
CA LEU A 147 -41.14 10.05 14.53
C LEU A 147 -42.23 9.74 13.50
N GLU A 148 -42.00 10.05 12.23
CA GLU A 148 -42.90 9.79 11.10
C GLU A 148 -42.67 8.39 10.48
N GLY A 149 -41.65 7.66 10.95
CA GLY A 149 -41.29 6.34 10.50
C GLY A 149 -40.34 6.32 9.28
N ASN A 150 -39.89 7.48 8.80
CA ASN A 150 -38.92 7.57 7.71
C ASN A 150 -37.55 7.11 8.21
N SER A 151 -36.86 6.33 7.37
CA SER A 151 -35.49 5.90 7.68
C SER A 151 -34.51 7.06 7.47
N PHE A 152 -33.55 7.19 8.39
CA PHE A 152 -32.39 8.06 8.21
C PHE A 152 -31.15 7.40 8.78
N TYR A 153 -29.97 7.91 8.41
CA TYR A 153 -28.70 7.43 8.93
C TYR A 153 -28.12 8.46 9.87
N GLU A 154 -27.87 8.05 11.12
CA GLU A 154 -27.20 8.88 12.11
C GLU A 154 -25.69 8.59 12.06
N PRO A 155 -24.86 9.57 11.66
CA PRO A 155 -23.41 9.45 11.70
C PRO A 155 -22.88 9.63 13.12
N LYS A 156 -21.85 8.85 13.46
CA LYS A 156 -21.05 9.00 14.68
C LYS A 156 -19.59 8.84 14.33
N LEU A 157 -18.76 9.80 14.74
CA LEU A 157 -17.31 9.70 14.58
C LEU A 157 -16.79 8.48 15.33
N PHE A 158 -16.15 7.56 14.60
CA PHE A 158 -15.55 6.37 15.17
C PHE A 158 -14.06 6.60 15.41
N LYS A 159 -13.37 7.19 14.43
CA LYS A 159 -11.99 7.68 14.52
C LYS A 159 -11.83 8.86 13.56
N GLY A 160 -11.16 9.91 13.99
CA GLY A 160 -10.92 11.10 13.17
C GLY A 160 -9.44 11.40 13.02
N TYR A 161 -9.15 12.27 12.07
CA TYR A 161 -7.87 12.91 11.91
C TYR A 161 -7.39 13.52 13.25
N ASN A 162 -6.16 13.21 13.64
CA ASN A 162 -5.55 13.72 14.86
C ASN A 162 -4.38 14.67 14.54
N PRO A 163 -4.59 16.00 14.62
CA PRO A 163 -3.53 16.98 14.38
C PRO A 163 -2.32 16.86 15.32
N GLU A 164 -2.49 16.26 16.50
CA GLU A 164 -1.40 16.11 17.48
C GLU A 164 -0.35 15.07 17.04
N LEU A 165 -0.70 14.19 16.09
CA LEU A 165 0.21 13.18 15.56
C LEU A 165 1.05 13.67 14.37
N ILE A 166 0.77 14.87 13.85
CA ILE A 166 1.45 15.39 12.66
C ILE A 166 2.96 15.41 12.92
N ASN A 167 3.71 14.71 12.07
CA ASN A 167 5.15 14.84 12.01
C ASN A 167 5.51 15.80 10.86
N PRO A 168 6.06 17.00 11.15
CA PRO A 168 6.37 18.00 10.12
C PRO A 168 7.45 17.55 9.13
N ASP A 169 8.24 16.54 9.47
CA ASP A 169 9.28 15.98 8.60
C ASP A 169 8.70 14.96 7.60
N GLN A 170 7.44 14.55 7.78
CA GLN A 170 6.77 13.57 6.92
C GLN A 170 5.85 14.27 5.93
N LYS A 171 5.93 13.85 4.66
CA LYS A 171 5.06 14.34 3.59
C LYS A 171 3.80 13.46 3.43
N PRO A 172 2.69 14.03 2.93
CA PRO A 172 1.56 13.23 2.46
C PRO A 172 2.00 12.17 1.47
N PHE A 173 1.41 10.97 1.55
CA PHE A 173 1.69 9.91 0.59
C PHE A 173 1.22 10.31 -0.80
N SER A 174 2.06 10.10 -1.81
CA SER A 174 1.52 9.79 -3.14
C SER A 174 0.92 8.38 -3.13
N LYS A 175 0.03 8.09 -4.08
CA LYS A 175 -0.52 6.74 -4.23
C LYS A 175 0.60 5.70 -4.36
N THR A 176 1.60 6.00 -5.18
CA THR A 176 2.75 5.10 -5.41
C THR A 176 3.56 4.88 -4.13
N ASP A 177 3.80 5.93 -3.33
CA ASP A 177 4.54 5.80 -2.06
C ASP A 177 3.79 4.94 -1.04
N PHE A 178 2.46 5.07 -1.03
CA PHE A 178 1.62 4.24 -0.18
C PHE A 178 1.66 2.77 -0.60
N GLU A 179 1.49 2.50 -1.91
CA GLU A 179 1.55 1.12 -2.44
C GLU A 179 2.95 0.49 -2.24
N ARG A 180 4.02 1.30 -2.35
CA ARG A 180 5.41 0.93 -2.03
C ARG A 180 5.59 0.52 -0.58
N MET A 181 5.09 1.34 0.33
CA MET A 181 5.22 1.07 1.75
C MET A 181 4.47 -0.20 2.14
N GLU A 182 3.26 -0.41 1.62
CA GLU A 182 2.47 -1.61 1.91
C GLU A 182 3.21 -2.91 1.52
N PHE A 183 3.95 -2.88 0.41
CA PHE A 183 4.85 -3.95 0.07
C PHE A 183 5.90 -4.21 1.13
N TRP A 184 6.71 -3.19 1.43
CA TRP A 184 7.90 -3.36 2.24
C TRP A 184 7.54 -3.87 3.62
N VAL A 185 6.46 -3.37 4.21
CA VAL A 185 5.94 -3.90 5.47
C VAL A 185 5.60 -5.38 5.33
N SER A 186 4.84 -5.76 4.30
CA SER A 186 4.47 -7.18 4.10
C SER A 186 5.67 -8.09 3.82
N TYR A 187 6.71 -7.55 3.19
CA TYR A 187 7.95 -8.26 2.91
C TYR A 187 8.78 -8.47 4.18
N TYR A 188 8.98 -7.44 5.00
CA TYR A 188 9.75 -7.54 6.26
C TYR A 188 9.01 -8.30 7.37
N ASP A 189 7.68 -8.16 7.45
CA ASP A 189 6.84 -8.84 8.46
C ASP A 189 6.38 -10.24 8.02
N ASN A 190 6.93 -10.75 6.91
CA ASN A 190 6.60 -12.07 6.39
C ASN A 190 6.86 -13.16 7.46
N GLY A 191 5.81 -13.92 7.80
CA GLY A 191 5.85 -14.99 8.80
C GLY A 191 5.34 -14.60 10.19
N VAL A 192 5.09 -13.30 10.44
CA VAL A 192 4.35 -12.87 11.64
C VAL A 192 2.86 -13.11 11.36
N SER A 193 2.26 -14.06 12.06
CA SER A 193 0.82 -14.32 12.00
C SER A 193 0.04 -13.01 12.21
N ASN A 194 -0.55 -12.51 11.12
CA ASN A 194 -1.39 -11.33 11.06
C ASN A 194 -0.63 -9.99 11.17
N PRO A 195 0.06 -9.54 10.10
CA PRO A 195 0.50 -8.16 10.02
C PRO A 195 -0.75 -7.35 9.71
N CYS A 196 -1.53 -7.01 10.73
CA CYS A 196 -2.09 -5.67 10.64
C CYS A 196 -0.87 -4.76 10.63
N ILE A 197 -0.51 -4.31 9.43
CA ILE A 197 0.48 -3.27 9.09
C ILE A 197 0.38 -2.05 10.04
N TYR A 198 -0.75 -1.95 10.73
CA TYR A 198 -1.22 -0.87 11.59
C TYR A 198 -1.12 -1.20 13.10
N SER A 199 -0.59 -2.35 13.52
CA SER A 199 -0.46 -2.71 14.94
C SER A 199 0.90 -2.35 15.56
N THR A 200 1.84 -1.87 14.74
CA THR A 200 3.21 -1.48 15.11
C THR A 200 3.44 0.00 14.78
N ASP A 201 4.37 0.63 15.51
CA ASP A 201 4.68 2.06 15.51
C ASP A 201 4.46 2.74 14.15
N HIS A 202 3.52 3.69 14.07
CA HIS A 202 3.25 4.48 12.86
C HIS A 202 4.48 5.25 12.36
N GLU A 203 5.50 5.41 13.22
CA GLU A 203 6.80 5.98 12.89
C GLU A 203 7.66 5.08 11.97
N SER A 204 7.41 3.77 11.96
CA SER A 204 8.13 2.79 11.12
C SER A 204 7.68 2.78 9.65
N TRP A 205 6.65 3.55 9.32
CA TRP A 205 6.09 3.68 7.97
C TRP A 205 6.91 4.62 7.11
N ALA A 206 8.18 4.30 6.90
CA ALA A 206 9.06 5.03 6.00
C ALA A 206 8.92 4.48 4.56
N PRO A 207 8.64 5.32 3.55
CA PRO A 207 8.56 4.92 2.14
C PRO A 207 9.93 4.49 1.56
N ASP A 208 11.02 4.80 2.27
CA ASP A 208 12.41 4.64 1.83
C ASP A 208 13.11 3.41 2.43
N THR A 209 12.40 2.32 2.70
CA THR A 209 13.04 1.06 3.09
C THR A 209 13.42 0.23 1.87
N GLN A 210 14.30 0.75 1.01
CA GLN A 210 15.07 -0.14 0.14
C GLN A 210 15.91 -1.04 1.04
N SER A 211 15.69 -2.35 0.97
CA SER A 211 16.61 -3.32 1.57
C SER A 211 17.94 -3.19 0.84
N SER A 212 19.00 -2.83 1.58
CA SER A 212 20.36 -2.90 1.08
C SER A 212 21.18 -3.84 1.94
N PHE A 213 21.90 -4.76 1.31
CA PHE A 213 22.78 -5.70 1.98
C PHE A 213 24.17 -5.61 1.37
N ASN A 214 25.19 -5.42 2.20
CA ASN A 214 26.57 -5.47 1.74
C ASN A 214 26.99 -6.93 1.56
N LEU A 215 27.48 -7.25 0.37
CA LEU A 215 28.09 -8.52 0.00
C LEU A 215 29.62 -8.36 -0.05
N LYS A 216 30.31 -9.42 -0.48
CA LYS A 216 31.77 -9.40 -0.66
C LYS A 216 32.17 -8.46 -1.80
N CYS A 217 33.45 -8.11 -1.83
CA CYS A 217 34.08 -7.37 -2.93
C CYS A 217 33.41 -6.01 -3.21
N GLY A 218 32.95 -5.27 -2.20
CA GLY A 218 32.37 -3.94 -2.41
C GLY A 218 31.01 -3.94 -3.14
N ILE A 219 30.35 -5.09 -3.25
CA ILE A 219 29.05 -5.22 -3.92
C ILE A 219 27.92 -5.09 -2.91
N ARG A 220 26.85 -4.42 -3.31
CA ARG A 220 25.58 -4.34 -2.58
C ARG A 220 24.48 -5.05 -3.33
N LEU A 221 23.59 -5.69 -2.58
CA LEU A 221 22.29 -6.10 -3.06
C LEU A 221 21.27 -5.02 -2.71
N LEU A 222 20.54 -4.55 -3.72
CA LEU A 222 19.41 -3.66 -3.60
C LEU A 222 18.15 -4.37 -4.11
N LEU A 223 17.04 -4.12 -3.42
CA LEU A 223 15.72 -4.56 -3.87
C LEU A 223 14.95 -3.35 -4.38
N GLU A 224 14.67 -3.33 -5.68
CA GLU A 224 14.00 -2.22 -6.35
C GLU A 224 12.65 -2.69 -6.86
N TRP A 225 11.58 -2.42 -6.10
CA TRP A 225 10.26 -2.44 -6.72
C TRP A 225 10.05 -1.12 -7.45
N GLY A 226 9.38 -1.14 -8.60
CA GLY A 226 8.87 0.04 -9.30
C GLY A 226 7.51 -0.22 -9.93
N GLU A 227 7.02 0.76 -10.69
CA GLU A 227 5.75 0.68 -11.43
C GLU A 227 5.71 -0.46 -12.46
N THR A 228 6.86 -0.99 -12.86
CA THR A 228 6.95 -2.02 -13.91
C THR A 228 7.18 -3.41 -13.35
N GLY A 229 7.44 -3.56 -12.05
CA GLY A 229 7.94 -4.81 -11.52
C GLY A 229 9.00 -4.66 -10.46
N LEU A 230 9.39 -5.80 -9.92
CA LEU A 230 10.34 -5.95 -8.83
C LEU A 230 11.65 -6.52 -9.36
N ASP A 231 12.73 -5.81 -9.08
CA ASP A 231 14.09 -6.11 -9.48
C ASP A 231 14.96 -6.42 -8.25
N VAL A 232 15.83 -7.41 -8.43
CA VAL A 232 16.98 -7.68 -7.56
C VAL A 232 18.18 -7.09 -8.28
N VAL A 233 18.85 -6.12 -7.65
CA VAL A 233 19.94 -5.36 -8.25
C VAL A 233 21.21 -5.62 -7.45
N PHE A 234 22.25 -6.11 -8.11
CA PHE A 234 23.59 -6.14 -7.55
C PHE A 234 24.36 -4.94 -8.09
N GLU A 235 24.81 -4.06 -7.20
CA GLU A 235 25.51 -2.82 -7.51
C GLU A 235 26.92 -2.85 -6.93
N ALA A 236 27.90 -2.41 -7.70
CA ALA A 236 29.26 -2.20 -7.21
C ALA A 236 29.53 -0.72 -6.96
N ASP A 237 30.18 -0.43 -5.84
CA ASP A 237 30.50 0.93 -5.39
C ASP A 237 32.01 1.24 -5.46
N ASP A 238 32.84 0.26 -5.81
CA ASP A 238 34.29 0.40 -5.93
C ASP A 238 34.84 -0.43 -7.11
N GLU A 239 36.11 -0.17 -7.45
CA GLU A 239 36.80 -0.82 -8.57
C GLU A 239 36.83 -2.35 -8.44
N GLU A 240 37.03 -2.87 -7.22
CA GLU A 240 37.06 -4.32 -6.97
C GLU A 240 35.68 -4.95 -7.21
N GLY A 241 34.61 -4.28 -6.81
CA GLY A 241 33.23 -4.73 -7.06
C GLY A 241 32.87 -4.68 -8.53
N VAL A 242 33.31 -3.66 -9.27
CA VAL A 242 33.09 -3.57 -10.71
C VAL A 242 33.79 -4.73 -11.42
N GLU A 243 35.06 -4.99 -11.12
CA GLU A 243 35.79 -6.14 -11.66
C GLU A 243 35.09 -7.47 -11.33
N ALA A 244 34.64 -7.63 -10.09
CA ALA A 244 33.99 -8.85 -9.64
C ALA A 244 32.62 -9.07 -10.28
N LEU A 245 31.78 -8.02 -10.44
CA LEU A 245 30.48 -8.12 -11.11
C LEU A 245 30.63 -8.37 -12.61
N ASP A 246 31.56 -7.70 -13.27
CA ASP A 246 31.84 -7.93 -14.69
C ASP A 246 32.32 -9.37 -14.90
N TRP A 247 33.25 -9.86 -14.05
CA TRP A 247 33.71 -11.25 -14.11
C TRP A 247 32.57 -12.25 -13.88
N ALA A 248 31.72 -12.00 -12.87
CA ALA A 248 30.56 -12.82 -12.58
C ALA A 248 29.59 -12.87 -13.76
N TYR A 249 29.33 -11.73 -14.39
CA TYR A 249 28.49 -11.64 -15.57
C TYR A 249 29.08 -12.43 -16.74
N GLU A 250 30.34 -12.19 -17.10
CA GLU A 250 30.99 -12.79 -18.28
C GLU A 250 31.20 -14.29 -18.15
N ASN A 251 31.61 -14.78 -16.97
CA ASN A 251 32.00 -16.17 -16.78
C ASN A 251 30.84 -17.06 -16.30
N ASN A 252 29.82 -16.49 -15.67
CA ASN A 252 28.73 -17.23 -15.06
C ASN A 252 27.35 -16.90 -15.64
N TRP A 253 27.27 -16.19 -16.78
CA TRP A 253 26.00 -15.86 -17.45
C TRP A 253 25.08 -17.08 -17.68
N SER A 254 25.66 -18.21 -18.10
CA SER A 254 24.89 -19.42 -18.38
C SER A 254 24.34 -20.05 -17.10
N ALA A 255 25.08 -19.99 -15.98
CA ALA A 255 24.60 -20.44 -14.68
C ALA A 255 23.49 -19.51 -14.16
N LEU A 256 23.68 -18.20 -14.30
CA LEU A 256 22.71 -17.18 -13.94
C LEU A 256 21.39 -17.33 -14.72
N GLY A 257 21.46 -17.49 -16.04
CA GLY A 257 20.28 -17.74 -16.88
C GLY A 257 19.59 -19.08 -16.57
N ASN A 258 20.32 -20.07 -16.05
CA ASN A 258 19.74 -21.35 -15.61
C ASN A 258 19.05 -21.26 -14.24
N LEU A 259 19.57 -20.44 -13.34
CA LEU A 259 18.99 -20.22 -12.01
C LEU A 259 17.70 -19.39 -12.11
N PHE A 260 17.71 -18.35 -12.93
CA PHE A 260 16.57 -17.46 -13.14
C PHE A 260 15.85 -17.71 -14.47
N LYS A 261 15.70 -18.99 -14.85
CA LYS A 261 14.99 -19.39 -16.08
C LYS A 261 13.66 -18.65 -16.18
N SER A 262 13.38 -18.09 -17.35
CA SER A 262 12.21 -17.25 -17.68
C SER A 262 12.18 -15.82 -17.11
N ARG A 263 13.24 -15.37 -16.43
CA ARG A 263 13.37 -13.98 -15.97
C ARG A 263 14.20 -13.13 -16.93
N ASN A 264 13.95 -11.83 -16.92
CA ASN A 264 14.73 -10.87 -17.69
C ASN A 264 15.95 -10.46 -16.85
N ILE A 265 17.14 -10.73 -17.37
CA ILE A 265 18.41 -10.44 -16.71
C ILE A 265 19.16 -9.46 -17.59
N LYS A 266 19.67 -8.38 -17.00
CA LYS A 266 20.42 -7.35 -17.73
C LYS A 266 21.67 -6.98 -16.95
N LEU A 267 22.76 -6.74 -17.68
CA LEU A 267 23.86 -5.93 -17.17
C LEU A 267 23.59 -4.50 -17.57
N ASP A 268 23.62 -3.61 -16.60
CA ASP A 268 23.58 -2.17 -16.83
C ASP A 268 24.95 -1.60 -16.44
N LYS A 269 25.76 -1.25 -17.45
CA LYS A 269 27.02 -0.54 -17.25
C LYS A 269 26.71 0.94 -17.29
N ILE A 270 26.64 1.54 -16.11
CA ILE A 270 26.28 2.95 -15.95
C ILE A 270 27.51 3.81 -16.27
N THR A 271 28.68 3.41 -15.75
CA THR A 271 29.99 3.99 -16.06
C THR A 271 31.10 2.94 -15.97
N ASP A 272 32.35 3.30 -16.30
CA ASP A 272 33.52 2.44 -16.04
C ASP A 272 33.78 2.19 -14.54
N ALA A 273 33.13 2.95 -13.66
CA ALA A 273 33.23 2.86 -12.20
C ALA A 273 31.94 2.35 -11.53
N GLU A 274 30.89 2.04 -12.30
CA GLU A 274 29.60 1.59 -11.79
C GLU A 274 29.00 0.52 -12.71
N SER A 275 28.99 -0.72 -12.21
CA SER A 275 28.36 -1.88 -12.86
C SER A 275 27.18 -2.37 -12.03
N ARG A 276 26.07 -2.72 -12.70
CA ARG A 276 24.91 -3.34 -12.08
C ARG A 276 24.46 -4.61 -12.80
N ILE A 277 24.18 -5.67 -12.05
CA ILE A 277 23.42 -6.82 -12.56
C ILE A 277 21.98 -6.70 -12.05
N ILE A 278 21.03 -6.58 -12.97
CA ILE A 278 19.62 -6.41 -12.68
C ILE A 278 18.87 -7.68 -13.08
N ILE A 279 18.14 -8.25 -12.12
CA ILE A 279 17.33 -9.46 -12.32
C ILE A 279 15.87 -9.11 -12.05
N ARG A 280 15.05 -9.16 -13.10
CA ARG A 280 13.61 -8.91 -13.02
C ARG A 280 12.88 -10.11 -12.45
N MET A 281 12.50 -10.00 -11.18
CA MET A 281 11.85 -11.06 -10.42
C MET A 281 10.34 -11.06 -10.59
N TRP A 282 9.76 -9.91 -10.91
CA TRP A 282 8.32 -9.80 -11.10
C TRP A 282 7.98 -8.71 -12.11
N ASN A 283 7.01 -8.96 -12.99
CA ASN A 283 6.63 -8.02 -14.06
C ASN A 283 5.34 -7.24 -13.75
N ASN A 284 4.86 -7.28 -12.50
CA ASN A 284 3.64 -6.56 -12.15
C ASN A 284 3.93 -5.33 -11.27
N PRO A 285 3.15 -4.26 -11.44
CA PRO A 285 3.19 -3.06 -10.60
C PRO A 285 2.83 -3.35 -9.13
N TYR A 286 3.21 -2.41 -8.27
CA TYR A 286 2.78 -2.33 -6.86
C TYR A 286 1.28 -2.55 -6.65
N ARG A 287 0.46 -1.87 -7.46
CA ARG A 287 -1.00 -1.93 -7.36
C ARG A 287 -1.55 -3.37 -7.40
N ASP A 288 -0.93 -4.26 -8.19
CA ASP A 288 -1.44 -5.61 -8.37
C ASP A 288 -1.25 -6.42 -7.06
N PHE A 289 -0.19 -6.12 -6.30
CA PHE A 289 0.03 -6.66 -4.96
C PHE A 289 -0.89 -6.03 -3.92
N VAL A 290 -1.04 -4.71 -3.93
CA VAL A 290 -1.92 -3.99 -2.99
C VAL A 290 -3.36 -4.49 -3.06
N LEU A 291 -3.83 -4.76 -4.28
CA LEU A 291 -5.19 -5.27 -4.53
C LEU A 291 -5.33 -6.78 -4.30
N SER A 292 -4.23 -7.50 -4.05
CA SER A 292 -4.29 -8.92 -3.73
C SER A 292 -4.90 -9.12 -2.34
N ASP A 293 -5.58 -10.25 -2.14
CA ASP A 293 -6.03 -10.66 -0.83
C ASP A 293 -4.85 -11.04 0.07
N ARG A 294 -5.14 -11.36 1.34
CA ARG A 294 -4.12 -11.71 2.32
C ARG A 294 -3.23 -12.85 1.85
N ASP A 295 -3.84 -13.94 1.36
CA ASP A 295 -3.12 -15.14 0.94
C ASP A 295 -2.22 -14.82 -0.28
N GLY A 296 -2.70 -13.98 -1.20
CA GLY A 296 -1.93 -13.47 -2.31
C GLY A 296 -0.73 -12.65 -1.88
N LYS A 297 -0.89 -11.76 -0.89
CA LYS A 297 0.20 -10.94 -0.33
C LYS A 297 1.24 -11.79 0.41
N GLU A 298 0.80 -12.70 1.28
CA GLU A 298 1.68 -13.61 2.03
C GLU A 298 2.46 -14.52 1.08
N LYS A 299 1.79 -15.11 0.09
CA LYS A 299 2.45 -15.93 -0.93
C LYS A 299 3.47 -15.12 -1.71
N PHE A 300 3.11 -13.91 -2.15
CA PHE A 300 4.00 -13.05 -2.91
C PHE A 300 5.27 -12.70 -2.11
N ALA A 301 5.12 -12.26 -0.86
CA ALA A 301 6.24 -11.96 0.00
C ALA A 301 7.12 -13.21 0.22
N GLY A 302 6.50 -14.39 0.42
CA GLY A 302 7.22 -15.65 0.64
C GLY A 302 8.03 -16.10 -0.58
N ASP A 303 7.40 -16.08 -1.75
CA ASP A 303 8.06 -16.39 -3.02
C ASP A 303 9.25 -15.45 -3.25
N PHE A 304 9.12 -14.17 -2.89
CA PHE A 304 10.18 -13.18 -3.08
C PHE A 304 11.35 -13.34 -2.10
N VAL A 305 11.09 -13.54 -0.79
CA VAL A 305 12.14 -13.81 0.21
C VAL A 305 12.96 -15.06 -0.18
N ALA A 306 12.29 -16.10 -0.69
CA ALA A 306 12.97 -17.31 -1.15
C ALA A 306 13.89 -17.05 -2.36
N LEU A 307 13.48 -16.14 -3.25
CA LEU A 307 14.22 -15.78 -4.45
C LEU A 307 15.41 -14.86 -4.15
N GLU A 308 15.23 -13.88 -3.26
CA GLU A 308 16.32 -13.06 -2.73
C GLU A 308 17.41 -13.94 -2.12
N ARG A 309 17.02 -14.89 -1.24
CA ARG A 309 17.97 -15.80 -0.60
C ARG A 309 18.78 -16.60 -1.63
N GLN A 310 18.12 -17.13 -2.66
CA GLN A 310 18.80 -17.83 -3.76
C GLN A 310 19.77 -16.92 -4.53
N SER A 311 19.40 -15.65 -4.70
CA SER A 311 20.22 -14.66 -5.41
C SER A 311 21.49 -14.32 -4.62
N VAL A 312 21.36 -14.14 -3.31
CA VAL A 312 22.49 -13.94 -2.38
C VAL A 312 23.40 -15.16 -2.37
N GLU A 313 22.85 -16.36 -2.14
CA GLU A 313 23.61 -17.62 -2.10
C GLU A 313 24.39 -17.86 -3.39
N TRP A 314 23.78 -17.58 -4.54
CA TRP A 314 24.45 -17.67 -5.83
C TRP A 314 25.61 -16.70 -5.95
N LEU A 315 25.38 -15.39 -5.72
CA LEU A 315 26.43 -14.40 -5.92
C LEU A 315 27.58 -14.62 -4.93
N ASP A 316 27.30 -14.98 -3.68
CA ASP A 316 28.34 -15.28 -2.69
C ASP A 316 29.23 -16.46 -3.12
N SER A 317 28.65 -17.47 -3.77
CA SER A 317 29.41 -18.59 -4.34
C SER A 317 30.33 -18.12 -5.46
N ILE A 318 29.82 -17.29 -6.39
CA ILE A 318 30.59 -16.77 -7.53
C ILE A 318 31.71 -15.84 -7.05
N LEU A 319 31.44 -14.95 -6.10
CA LEU A 319 32.45 -14.04 -5.54
C LEU A 319 33.53 -14.80 -4.77
N SER A 320 33.18 -15.91 -4.12
CA SER A 320 34.18 -16.77 -3.47
C SER A 320 35.11 -17.46 -4.48
N GLU A 321 34.58 -17.86 -5.64
CA GLU A 321 35.38 -18.38 -6.75
C GLU A 321 36.31 -17.31 -7.33
N TYR A 322 35.78 -16.12 -7.60
CA TYR A 322 36.55 -14.97 -8.08
C TYR A 322 37.75 -14.67 -7.17
N LEU A 323 37.52 -14.56 -5.86
CA LEU A 323 38.58 -14.29 -4.89
C LEU A 323 39.61 -15.42 -4.83
N SER A 324 39.21 -16.67 -4.98
CA SER A 324 40.12 -17.82 -5.02
C SER A 324 41.09 -17.73 -6.21
N ILE A 325 40.56 -17.40 -7.40
CA ILE A 325 41.35 -17.24 -8.62
C ILE A 325 42.30 -16.03 -8.50
N ARG A 326 41.77 -14.88 -8.06
CA ARG A 326 42.54 -13.63 -7.89
C ARG A 326 43.70 -13.83 -6.91
N ASN A 327 43.44 -14.44 -5.76
CA ASN A 327 44.46 -14.68 -4.74
C ASN A 327 45.48 -15.75 -5.18
N GLY A 328 45.02 -16.81 -5.86
CA GLY A 328 45.90 -17.83 -6.43
C GLY A 328 46.88 -17.27 -7.45
N ASN A 329 46.42 -16.33 -8.29
CA ASN A 329 47.26 -15.63 -9.26
C ASN A 329 48.24 -14.65 -8.57
N ALA A 330 47.80 -13.93 -7.53
CA ALA A 330 48.66 -13.03 -6.77
C ALA A 330 49.80 -13.74 -6.00
N SER A 331 49.62 -15.02 -5.63
CA SER A 331 50.70 -15.86 -5.07
C SER A 331 51.71 -16.32 -6.11
N ASN A 332 51.30 -16.52 -7.37
CA ASN A 332 52.20 -16.91 -8.46
C ASN A 332 53.04 -15.73 -8.96
N ASP A 333 52.52 -14.51 -8.90
CA ASP A 333 53.26 -13.29 -9.27
C ASP A 333 54.29 -12.84 -8.23
N LYS A 334 54.32 -13.45 -7.03
CA LYS A 334 55.34 -13.22 -5.99
C LYS A 334 56.51 -14.22 -6.04
N GLU A 335 56.45 -15.21 -6.93
CA GLU A 335 57.52 -16.21 -7.14
C GLU A 335 58.33 -15.98 -8.43
N LEU A 336 58.08 -14.87 -9.13
CA LEU A 336 58.94 -14.31 -10.19
C LEU A 336 59.75 -13.13 -9.66
#